data_AF-A0A6A5AEL6-F1
#
_entry.id   AF-A0A6A5AEL6-F1
#
_cell.length_a   1.000
_cell.length_b   1.000
_cell.length_c   1.000
_cell.angle_alpha   90.00
_cell.angle_beta   90.00
_cell.angle_gamma   90.00
#
_symmetry.space_group_name_H-M   'P 1'
#
loop_
_entity.id
_entity.type
_entity.pdbx_description
1 polymer ?
#
loop_
_entity_poly.entity_id
_entity_poly.type
_entity_poly.pdbx_seq_one_letter_code
_entity_poly.pdbx_strand_id
1 'polypeptide(L)'
;MYTLPQFSFFPSNYDDDDLSAGGIGSTKKGLHGICGDRYSAATPRPHETGGKYGLFPKYGAKAIGGCYAPGAIMDIKYQITANHKGYFEFGLCKLNGKNDAETEACFQTLSQPDGQKQWFLPAGNKIFSLQYQLPSGVTCDGDSHCVLRSWWVGGNNADVGMDGQEQFWNCADIYISNNCGATPPSPSSGPPTQSPSTTTKPNATNTVKPAITTIAPQPTYAPSPSTAKPTSSVPQPTHATTTPPSKPTSRPTISNPKTTQPSYPTQPLATTSPTDPTQVPGQCGSCANCYYASTNACFIGFFASQCAMQPLFKWCGPSNV
;
A
#
# COMPACT_ATOMS: atom_id res chain seq x y z
N MET A 1 3.14 6.20 20.03
CA MET A 1 1.79 6.79 19.92
C MET A 1 1.81 8.27 19.53
N TYR A 2 1.62 8.55 18.24
CA TYR A 2 1.37 9.89 17.70
C TYR A 2 0.06 9.90 16.92
N THR A 3 -0.95 10.65 17.40
CA THR A 3 -2.22 10.82 16.69
C THR A 3 -2.43 12.29 16.36
N LEU A 4 -2.59 12.60 15.07
CA LEU A 4 -2.90 13.96 14.64
C LEU A 4 -4.31 14.36 15.16
N PRO A 5 -4.53 15.59 15.67
CA PRO A 5 -5.78 15.95 16.35
C PRO A 5 -7.07 15.71 15.54
N GLN A 6 -7.00 15.86 14.21
CA GLN A 6 -8.14 15.61 13.32
C GLN A 6 -8.57 14.13 13.25
N PHE A 7 -7.71 13.19 13.67
CA PHE A 7 -7.96 11.74 13.67
C PHE A 7 -8.25 11.18 15.06
N SER A 8 -8.60 12.02 16.04
CA SER A 8 -8.92 11.62 17.43
C SER A 8 -10.11 10.65 17.58
N PHE A 9 -10.83 10.35 16.49
CA PHE A 9 -11.90 9.34 16.43
C PHE A 9 -11.43 7.94 16.00
N PHE A 10 -10.15 7.77 15.64
CA PHE A 10 -9.54 6.45 15.44
C PHE A 10 -9.28 5.79 16.80
N PRO A 11 -9.44 4.46 16.94
CA PRO A 11 -9.05 3.75 18.14
C PRO A 11 -7.54 3.86 18.38
N SER A 12 -7.15 4.05 19.64
CA SER A 12 -5.74 4.03 20.03
C SER A 12 -5.05 2.73 19.63
N ASN A 13 -3.95 2.83 18.88
CA ASN A 13 -2.89 1.84 18.85
C ASN A 13 -1.70 2.38 19.68
N TYR A 14 -1.30 1.66 20.73
CA TYR A 14 -0.18 2.06 21.59
C TYR A 14 1.16 1.50 21.10
N ASP A 15 1.09 0.41 20.31
CA ASP A 15 2.20 -0.26 19.65
C ASP A 15 2.18 0.14 18.16
N ASP A 16 2.03 1.44 17.88
CA ASP A 16 1.96 2.01 16.53
C ASP A 16 3.30 1.97 15.77
N ASP A 17 4.39 1.66 16.47
CA ASP A 17 5.74 1.49 15.93
C ASP A 17 6.21 0.03 15.75
N ASP A 18 5.44 -0.98 16.18
CA ASP A 18 5.79 -2.43 16.06
C ASP A 18 4.84 -3.22 15.15
N LEU A 19 4.63 -2.75 13.92
CA LEU A 19 3.93 -3.52 12.88
C LEU A 19 4.88 -4.46 12.12
N SER A 20 5.56 -5.32 12.89
CA SER A 20 6.65 -6.22 12.45
C SER A 20 6.18 -7.54 11.82
N ALA A 21 4.91 -7.64 11.42
CA ALA A 21 4.28 -8.87 10.91
C ALA A 21 4.36 -10.10 11.86
N GLY A 22 4.54 -9.87 13.16
CA GLY A 22 4.81 -10.92 14.15
C GLY A 22 6.29 -11.30 14.28
N GLY A 23 7.18 -10.41 13.85
CA GLY A 23 8.63 -10.49 13.97
C GLY A 23 9.31 -11.41 12.96
N ILE A 24 10.65 -11.37 12.97
CA ILE A 24 11.56 -12.11 12.09
C ILE A 24 11.26 -13.62 11.99
N GLY A 25 10.68 -14.23 13.04
CA GLY A 25 10.27 -15.63 13.03
C GLY A 25 9.17 -15.97 12.01
N SER A 26 8.33 -14.99 11.66
CA SER A 26 7.28 -15.08 10.63
C SER A 26 7.81 -14.63 9.27
N THR A 27 8.42 -13.44 9.20
CA THR A 27 8.81 -12.81 7.92
C THR A 27 9.84 -13.63 7.14
N LYS A 28 10.76 -14.33 7.82
CA LYS A 28 11.74 -15.26 7.20
C LYS A 28 11.13 -16.44 6.42
N LYS A 29 9.81 -16.61 6.47
CA LYS A 29 9.04 -17.60 5.70
C LYS A 29 8.20 -16.97 4.58
N GLY A 30 8.39 -15.67 4.32
CA GLY A 30 7.54 -14.87 3.44
C GLY A 30 6.13 -14.60 4.00
N LEU A 31 5.92 -14.72 5.31
CA LEU A 31 4.59 -14.62 5.93
C LEU A 31 4.39 -13.29 6.67
N HIS A 32 3.59 -12.40 6.08
CA HIS A 32 3.16 -11.14 6.67
C HIS A 32 1.70 -10.78 6.33
N GLY A 33 1.03 -10.00 7.17
CA GLY A 33 -0.20 -9.31 6.79
C GLY A 33 0.08 -8.18 5.80
N ILE A 34 -0.95 -7.69 5.10
CA ILE A 34 -0.75 -6.66 4.07
C ILE A 34 -0.20 -5.36 4.66
N CYS A 35 -0.69 -5.02 5.86
CA CYS A 35 -0.42 -3.78 6.58
C CYS A 35 0.32 -4.02 7.91
N GLY A 36 1.19 -5.03 7.97
CA GLY A 36 2.14 -5.24 9.08
C GLY A 36 1.60 -6.01 10.28
N ASP A 37 0.32 -6.40 10.27
CA ASP A 37 -0.22 -7.39 11.18
C ASP A 37 0.43 -8.78 10.98
N ARG A 38 0.38 -9.63 12.02
CA ARG A 38 0.78 -11.04 11.90
C ARG A 38 -0.04 -11.77 10.81
N TYR A 39 0.62 -12.57 9.98
CA TYR A 39 -0.05 -13.32 8.90
C TYR A 39 -1.23 -14.18 9.38
N SER A 40 -1.11 -14.78 10.57
CA SER A 40 -2.12 -15.66 11.17
C SER A 40 -3.27 -14.94 11.90
N ALA A 41 -3.34 -13.60 11.87
CA ALA A 41 -4.52 -12.88 12.36
C ALA A 41 -5.74 -13.16 11.45
N ALA A 42 -6.94 -13.13 12.04
CA ALA A 42 -8.18 -13.21 11.29
C ALA A 42 -8.31 -12.01 10.34
N THR A 43 -8.88 -12.22 9.16
CA THR A 43 -9.10 -11.18 8.15
C THR A 43 -10.50 -10.55 8.27
N PRO A 44 -10.67 -9.23 7.99
CA PRO A 44 -9.60 -8.25 7.77
C PRO A 44 -8.74 -8.08 9.04
N ARG A 45 -7.42 -8.05 8.88
CA ARG A 45 -6.51 -7.88 10.02
C ARG A 45 -6.65 -6.45 10.58
N PRO A 46 -6.23 -6.19 11.84
CA PRO A 46 -6.45 -4.89 12.48
C PRO A 46 -6.13 -3.64 11.63
N HIS A 47 -5.09 -3.66 10.81
CA HIS A 47 -4.63 -2.53 9.99
C HIS A 47 -5.00 -2.64 8.50
N GLU A 48 -5.75 -3.68 8.09
CA GLU A 48 -6.27 -3.85 6.73
C GLU A 48 -7.66 -3.20 6.59
N THR A 49 -8.12 -2.95 5.36
CA THR A 49 -9.42 -2.31 5.11
C THR A 49 -10.58 -3.09 5.76
N GLY A 50 -11.37 -2.39 6.59
CA GLY A 50 -12.45 -2.97 7.39
C GLY A 50 -12.02 -3.51 8.76
N GLY A 51 -10.71 -3.47 9.07
CA GLY A 51 -10.14 -3.83 10.35
C GLY A 51 -10.41 -2.81 11.46
N LYS A 52 -9.77 -3.01 12.63
CA LYS A 52 -9.88 -2.12 13.80
C LYS A 52 -9.43 -0.69 13.49
N TYR A 53 -8.43 -0.54 12.63
CA TYR A 53 -7.76 0.71 12.28
C TYR A 53 -7.93 1.08 10.80
N GLY A 54 -8.12 0.12 9.88
CA GLY A 54 -8.47 0.39 8.47
C GLY A 54 -9.92 0.86 8.31
N LEU A 55 -10.20 2.11 8.69
CA LEU A 55 -11.55 2.62 8.92
C LEU A 55 -12.15 3.44 7.76
N PHE A 56 -11.56 3.43 6.57
CA PHE A 56 -12.19 3.99 5.36
C PHE A 56 -13.62 3.47 5.10
N PRO A 57 -13.94 2.17 5.24
CA PRO A 57 -15.33 1.68 5.12
C PRO A 57 -16.32 2.34 6.08
N LYS A 58 -15.85 2.81 7.24
CA LYS A 58 -16.69 3.44 8.26
C LYS A 58 -16.82 4.96 8.05
N TYR A 59 -15.72 5.63 7.72
CA TYR A 59 -15.64 7.10 7.75
C TYR A 59 -15.41 7.77 6.38
N GLY A 60 -15.11 7.00 5.33
CA GLY A 60 -14.84 7.48 3.97
C GLY A 60 -13.76 8.55 3.94
N ALA A 61 -14.01 9.65 3.25
CA ALA A 61 -13.13 10.82 3.14
C ALA A 61 -12.57 11.36 4.47
N LYS A 62 -13.21 11.10 5.62
CA LYS A 62 -12.68 11.53 6.93
C LYS A 62 -11.51 10.67 7.42
N ALA A 63 -11.38 9.43 6.96
CA ALA A 63 -10.26 8.55 7.28
C ALA A 63 -8.98 8.87 6.48
N ILE A 64 -9.10 9.68 5.43
CA ILE A 64 -8.01 9.96 4.48
C ILE A 64 -6.89 10.79 5.14
N GLY A 65 -5.69 10.23 5.15
CA GLY A 65 -4.47 10.84 5.68
C GLY A 65 -3.86 11.93 4.79
N GLY A 66 -4.17 11.94 3.50
CA GLY A 66 -3.68 12.94 2.55
C GLY A 66 -4.41 12.91 1.20
N CYS A 67 -4.44 14.06 0.51
CA CYS A 67 -5.08 14.25 -0.79
C CYS A 67 -4.06 14.86 -1.74
N TYR A 68 -3.73 14.16 -2.83
CA TYR A 68 -2.67 14.54 -3.77
C TYR A 68 -3.17 14.61 -5.22
N ALA A 69 -2.56 15.46 -6.04
CA ALA A 69 -2.84 15.43 -7.47
C ALA A 69 -2.19 14.19 -8.13
N PRO A 70 -2.76 13.64 -9.23
CA PRO A 70 -2.09 12.58 -9.99
C PRO A 70 -0.69 13.02 -10.43
N GLY A 71 0.31 12.15 -10.29
CA GLY A 71 1.70 12.47 -10.65
C GLY A 71 2.50 13.28 -9.61
N ALA A 72 1.86 13.72 -8.52
CA ALA A 72 2.50 14.53 -7.50
C ALA A 72 3.62 13.79 -6.75
N ILE A 73 4.62 14.55 -6.29
CA ILE A 73 5.61 14.08 -5.32
C ILE A 73 5.01 14.26 -3.92
N MET A 74 4.91 13.18 -3.15
CA MET A 74 4.42 13.21 -1.77
C MET A 74 5.58 13.44 -0.80
N ASP A 75 5.43 14.42 0.11
CA ASP A 75 6.29 14.56 1.29
C ASP A 75 5.78 13.65 2.42
N ILE A 76 6.40 12.47 2.56
CA ILE A 76 6.05 11.47 3.57
C ILE A 76 6.86 11.73 4.84
N LYS A 77 6.20 11.77 6.00
CA LYS A 77 6.86 11.85 7.31
C LYS A 77 6.78 10.50 8.01
N TYR A 78 7.93 9.92 8.34
CA TYR A 78 8.01 8.63 9.03
C TYR A 78 8.74 8.80 10.37
N GLN A 79 8.13 8.37 11.47
CA GLN A 79 8.73 8.43 12.81
C GLN A 79 9.50 7.14 13.11
N ILE A 80 10.76 7.27 13.50
CA ILE A 80 11.61 6.16 13.93
C ILE A 80 11.82 6.26 15.45
N THR A 81 11.30 5.29 16.19
CA THR A 81 11.48 5.17 17.66
C THR A 81 12.73 4.38 18.01
N ALA A 82 13.03 3.31 17.27
CA ALA A 82 14.28 2.56 17.29
C ALA A 82 14.83 2.40 15.86
N ASN A 83 16.08 2.77 15.59
CA ASN A 83 16.65 2.74 14.24
C ASN A 83 17.35 1.40 13.95
N HIS A 84 16.68 0.51 13.22
CA HIS A 84 17.22 -0.80 12.82
C HIS A 84 17.98 -0.76 11.47
N LYS A 85 18.40 0.44 11.01
CA LYS A 85 19.07 0.68 9.71
C LYS A 85 18.23 0.20 8.52
N GLY A 86 18.88 -0.22 7.43
CA GLY A 86 18.23 -0.76 6.24
C GLY A 86 17.58 0.33 5.38
N TYR A 87 16.42 0.04 4.80
CA TYR A 87 15.77 0.92 3.83
C TYR A 87 14.25 0.78 3.79
N PHE A 88 13.60 1.83 3.30
CA PHE A 88 12.17 1.86 3.01
C PHE A 88 11.93 1.68 1.50
N GLU A 89 10.89 0.91 1.17
CA GLU A 89 10.20 0.98 -0.12
C GLU A 89 8.74 1.39 0.12
N PHE A 90 8.13 2.05 -0.86
CA PHE A 90 6.71 2.39 -0.83
C PHE A 90 5.98 1.77 -2.00
N GLY A 91 4.75 1.31 -1.76
CA GLY A 91 3.86 0.79 -2.78
C GLY A 91 2.49 1.45 -2.71
N LEU A 92 1.79 1.51 -3.83
CA LEU A 92 0.44 2.05 -3.93
C LEU A 92 -0.51 0.97 -4.46
N CYS A 93 -1.59 0.71 -3.73
CA CYS A 93 -2.73 -0.08 -4.19
C CYS A 93 -3.93 0.86 -4.42
N LYS A 94 -4.65 0.71 -5.54
CA LYS A 94 -5.93 1.38 -5.78
C LYS A 94 -7.08 0.43 -5.48
N LEU A 95 -7.97 0.83 -4.58
CA LEU A 95 -9.23 0.16 -4.28
C LEU A 95 -10.37 0.90 -4.99
N ASN A 96 -11.29 0.17 -5.63
CA ASN A 96 -12.32 0.76 -6.49
C ASN A 96 -13.64 0.96 -5.76
N GLY A 97 -13.96 0.05 -4.84
CA GLY A 97 -15.10 0.09 -3.94
C GLY A 97 -14.69 0.36 -2.49
N LYS A 98 -15.64 0.93 -1.75
CA LYS A 98 -15.48 1.34 -0.35
C LYS A 98 -15.13 0.21 0.64
N ASN A 99 -15.43 -1.03 0.28
CA ASN A 99 -15.18 -2.23 1.09
C ASN A 99 -14.25 -3.23 0.37
N ASP A 100 -13.57 -2.82 -0.70
CA ASP A 100 -12.56 -3.66 -1.35
C ASP A 100 -11.42 -3.93 -0.36
N ALA A 101 -10.79 -5.11 -0.46
CA ALA A 101 -9.63 -5.45 0.37
C ALA A 101 -8.32 -5.31 -0.42
N GLU A 102 -7.27 -4.90 0.26
CA GLU A 102 -5.92 -4.89 -0.26
C GLU A 102 -5.43 -6.32 -0.56
N THR A 103 -4.59 -6.46 -1.57
CA THR A 103 -3.87 -7.70 -1.87
C THR A 103 -2.43 -7.39 -2.27
N GLU A 104 -1.49 -8.30 -2.05
CA GLU A 104 -0.09 -8.12 -2.46
C GLU A 104 0.04 -7.77 -3.95
N ALA A 105 -0.75 -8.42 -4.80
CA ALA A 105 -0.76 -8.18 -6.24
C ALA A 105 -1.30 -6.79 -6.66
N CYS A 106 -1.99 -6.08 -5.76
CA CYS A 106 -2.47 -4.72 -6.02
C CYS A 106 -1.35 -3.68 -5.95
N PHE A 107 -0.35 -3.89 -5.09
CA PHE A 107 0.66 -2.88 -4.80
C PHE A 107 1.66 -2.71 -5.95
N GLN A 108 1.71 -1.52 -6.51
CA GLN A 108 2.75 -1.09 -7.45
C GLN A 108 3.82 -0.31 -6.69
N THR A 109 5.09 -0.73 -6.79
CA THR A 109 6.21 -0.03 -6.16
C THR A 109 6.36 1.38 -6.73
N LEU A 110 6.39 2.38 -5.85
CA LEU A 110 6.67 3.76 -6.17
C LEU A 110 8.18 4.02 -6.26
N SER A 111 8.55 5.11 -6.91
CA SER A 111 9.95 5.59 -6.96
C SER A 111 10.07 6.98 -6.35
N GLN A 112 11.25 7.28 -5.83
CA GLN A 112 11.70 8.61 -5.47
C GLN A 112 11.88 9.49 -6.72
N PRO A 113 11.95 10.83 -6.59
CA PRO A 113 12.17 11.74 -7.72
C PRO A 113 13.48 11.51 -8.51
N ASP A 114 14.48 10.84 -7.92
CA ASP A 114 15.73 10.43 -8.57
C ASP A 114 15.63 9.07 -9.31
N GLY A 115 14.46 8.44 -9.28
CA GLY A 115 14.19 7.12 -9.86
C GLY A 115 14.46 5.94 -8.93
N GLN A 116 15.02 6.14 -7.73
CA GLN A 116 15.33 5.05 -6.81
C GLN A 116 14.10 4.54 -6.07
N LYS A 117 13.96 3.22 -5.93
CA LYS A 117 12.86 2.60 -5.17
C LYS A 117 13.12 2.57 -3.66
N GLN A 118 14.38 2.46 -3.28
CA GLN A 118 14.82 2.28 -1.89
C GLN A 118 15.35 3.59 -1.30
N TRP A 119 14.77 4.02 -0.19
CA TRP A 119 15.29 5.12 0.63
C TRP A 119 16.02 4.54 1.84
N PHE A 120 17.36 4.65 1.86
CA PHE A 120 18.18 4.11 2.94
C PHE A 120 18.06 4.94 4.21
N LEU A 121 17.72 4.30 5.33
CA LEU A 121 17.46 4.95 6.61
C LEU A 121 18.76 5.53 7.21
N PRO A 122 18.92 6.86 7.32
CA PRO A 122 20.06 7.48 7.99
C PRO A 122 19.98 7.25 9.51
N ALA A 123 21.10 7.45 10.20
CA ALA A 123 21.15 7.27 11.66
C ALA A 123 20.24 8.26 12.43
N GLY A 124 19.70 7.78 13.55
CA GLY A 124 18.96 8.55 14.54
C GLY A 124 17.50 8.11 14.72
N ASN A 125 16.94 8.39 15.89
CA ASN A 125 15.54 8.10 16.24
C ASN A 125 14.78 9.44 16.25
N LYS A 126 14.07 9.73 15.15
CA LYS A 126 13.40 11.01 14.89
C LYS A 126 12.36 10.83 13.78
N ILE A 127 11.63 11.90 13.47
CA ILE A 127 10.87 11.99 12.22
C ILE A 127 11.84 12.26 11.07
N PHE A 128 11.76 11.43 10.04
CA PHE A 128 12.41 11.65 8.75
C PHE A 128 11.38 12.08 7.71
N SER A 129 11.85 12.81 6.69
CA SER A 129 11.05 13.18 5.51
C SER A 129 11.59 12.43 4.29
N LEU A 130 10.69 11.80 3.55
CA LEU A 130 10.95 11.00 2.36
C LEU A 130 10.08 11.52 1.22
N GLN A 131 10.54 11.42 -0.02
CA GLN A 131 9.77 11.84 -1.19
C GLN A 131 9.54 10.68 -2.15
N TYR A 132 8.28 10.42 -2.51
CA TYR A 132 7.90 9.41 -3.51
C TYR A 132 6.89 9.99 -4.50
N GLN A 133 7.06 9.66 -5.77
CA GLN A 133 6.18 10.12 -6.85
C GLN A 133 4.98 9.17 -7.02
N LEU A 134 3.78 9.74 -7.06
CA LEU A 134 2.56 9.05 -7.42
C LEU A 134 2.47 8.80 -8.94
N PRO A 135 1.80 7.72 -9.40
CA PRO A 135 1.55 7.54 -10.82
C PRO A 135 0.65 8.65 -11.39
N SER A 136 1.00 9.19 -12.56
CA SER A 136 0.23 10.26 -13.22
C SER A 136 -1.12 9.79 -13.77
N GLY A 137 -1.28 8.50 -14.06
CA GLY A 137 -2.51 7.90 -14.58
C GLY A 137 -3.45 7.33 -13.52
N VAL A 138 -3.18 7.52 -12.22
CA VAL A 138 -3.98 6.96 -11.13
C VAL A 138 -4.80 8.06 -10.46
N THR A 139 -6.10 7.80 -10.31
CA THR A 139 -7.02 8.56 -9.45
C THR A 139 -7.80 7.60 -8.55
N CYS A 140 -8.13 8.05 -7.34
CA CYS A 140 -8.89 7.34 -6.32
C CYS A 140 -9.45 8.35 -5.33
N ASP A 141 -10.75 8.62 -5.43
CA ASP A 141 -11.53 9.47 -4.53
C ASP A 141 -13.00 9.04 -4.46
N GLY A 142 -13.74 9.62 -3.51
CA GLY A 142 -15.15 9.28 -3.27
C GLY A 142 -15.30 7.99 -2.46
N ASP A 143 -15.82 6.94 -3.09
CA ASP A 143 -15.83 5.58 -2.52
C ASP A 143 -14.62 4.74 -2.98
N SER A 144 -13.84 5.24 -3.95
CA SER A 144 -12.52 4.71 -4.28
C SER A 144 -11.46 5.42 -3.43
N HIS A 145 -10.47 4.68 -2.94
CA HIS A 145 -9.31 5.23 -2.23
C HIS A 145 -8.07 4.47 -2.64
N CYS A 146 -6.90 5.05 -2.39
CA CYS A 146 -5.65 4.32 -2.53
C CYS A 146 -5.04 4.05 -1.17
N VAL A 147 -4.48 2.86 -1.00
CA VAL A 147 -3.70 2.50 0.17
C VAL A 147 -2.23 2.70 -0.19
N LEU A 148 -1.59 3.65 0.49
CA LEU A 148 -0.15 3.82 0.48
C LEU A 148 0.44 2.87 1.53
N ARG A 149 1.30 1.96 1.11
CA ARG A 149 2.01 1.04 2.00
C ARG A 149 3.49 1.39 2.05
N SER A 150 4.03 1.57 3.25
CA SER A 150 5.47 1.49 3.49
C SER A 150 5.87 0.05 3.79
N TRP A 151 7.03 -0.37 3.33
CA TRP A 151 7.73 -1.57 3.76
C TRP A 151 9.15 -1.18 4.17
N TRP A 152 9.50 -1.44 5.42
CA TRP A 152 10.83 -1.21 5.97
C TRP A 152 11.52 -2.55 6.17
N VAL A 153 12.66 -2.73 5.52
CA VAL A 153 13.58 -3.84 5.77
C VAL A 153 14.72 -3.31 6.64
N GLY A 154 14.96 -3.94 7.79
CA GLY A 154 16.09 -3.63 8.67
C GLY A 154 17.45 -3.95 8.04
N GLY A 155 18.52 -3.56 8.71
CA GLY A 155 19.91 -3.77 8.25
C GLY A 155 20.91 -3.83 9.39
N ASN A 156 20.48 -4.29 10.57
CA ASN A 156 21.27 -4.38 11.79
C ASN A 156 21.79 -5.80 12.08
N ASN A 157 21.23 -6.84 11.47
CA ASN A 157 21.78 -8.19 11.53
C ASN A 157 22.91 -8.36 10.50
N ALA A 158 24.08 -8.83 10.95
CA ALA A 158 25.21 -9.14 10.07
C ALA A 158 25.02 -10.48 9.34
N ASP A 159 25.68 -10.62 8.19
CA ASP A 159 25.83 -11.88 7.43
C ASP A 159 24.52 -12.60 7.05
N VAL A 160 23.42 -11.84 6.91
CA VAL A 160 22.11 -12.35 6.49
C VAL A 160 21.46 -11.51 5.41
N GLY A 161 20.67 -12.15 4.55
CA GLY A 161 19.81 -11.47 3.57
C GLY A 161 18.56 -10.84 4.20
N MET A 162 17.69 -10.28 3.36
CA MET A 162 16.41 -9.63 3.73
C MET A 162 15.55 -10.46 4.69
N ASP A 163 15.43 -11.76 4.45
CA ASP A 163 14.64 -12.70 5.29
C ASP A 163 15.24 -12.90 6.69
N GLY A 164 16.52 -12.55 6.88
CA GLY A 164 17.20 -12.52 8.18
C GLY A 164 17.21 -11.13 8.84
N GLN A 165 16.55 -10.14 8.25
CA GLN A 165 16.32 -8.84 8.88
C GLN A 165 14.92 -8.80 9.49
N GLU A 166 14.74 -7.97 10.51
CA GLU A 166 13.40 -7.58 10.93
C GLU A 166 12.76 -6.69 9.86
N GLN A 167 11.44 -6.79 9.68
CA GLN A 167 10.72 -6.08 8.63
C GLN A 167 9.40 -5.55 9.20
N PHE A 168 9.02 -4.35 8.76
CA PHE A 168 7.81 -3.66 9.23
C PHE A 168 6.99 -3.16 8.03
N TRP A 169 5.67 -3.11 8.19
CA TRP A 169 4.77 -2.52 7.20
C TRP A 169 3.78 -1.59 7.88
N ASN A 170 3.43 -0.49 7.22
CA ASN A 170 2.36 0.41 7.64
C ASN A 170 1.54 0.80 6.40
N CYS A 171 0.24 0.98 6.57
CA CYS A 171 -0.70 1.41 5.53
C CYS A 171 -1.34 2.75 5.89
N ALA A 172 -1.64 3.57 4.89
CA ALA A 172 -2.38 4.82 5.03
C ALA A 172 -3.35 5.02 3.86
N ASP A 173 -4.60 5.34 4.17
CA ASP A 173 -5.63 5.67 3.18
C ASP A 173 -5.37 7.09 2.63
N ILE A 174 -5.17 7.21 1.32
CA ILE A 174 -4.98 8.49 0.62
C ILE A 174 -5.96 8.65 -0.54
N TYR A 175 -6.23 9.91 -0.88
CA TYR A 175 -6.89 10.27 -2.14
C TYR A 175 -5.88 10.77 -3.16
N ILE A 176 -6.15 10.40 -4.41
CA ILE A 176 -5.46 10.95 -5.58
C ILE A 176 -6.52 11.47 -6.53
N SER A 177 -6.64 12.80 -6.66
CA SER A 177 -7.73 13.42 -7.41
C SER A 177 -7.29 14.73 -8.03
N ASN A 178 -7.88 15.08 -9.18
CA ASN A 178 -7.68 16.40 -9.80
C ASN A 178 -8.23 17.55 -8.92
N ASN A 179 -9.05 17.23 -7.91
CA ASN A 179 -9.55 18.17 -6.92
C ASN A 179 -8.58 18.35 -5.72
N CYS A 180 -7.62 17.45 -5.54
CA CYS A 180 -6.57 17.59 -4.54
C CYS A 180 -5.52 18.60 -5.03
N GLY A 181 -5.11 19.54 -4.17
CA GLY A 181 -4.07 20.51 -4.52
C GLY A 181 -4.51 21.62 -5.48
N ALA A 182 -5.81 21.71 -5.81
CA ALA A 182 -6.38 22.94 -6.35
C ALA A 182 -6.34 24.01 -5.26
N THR A 183 -5.26 24.79 -5.21
CA THR A 183 -5.31 26.12 -4.60
C THR A 183 -6.53 26.84 -5.19
N PRO A 184 -7.40 27.47 -4.36
CA PRO A 184 -8.40 28.38 -4.89
C PRO A 184 -7.70 29.36 -5.83
N PRO A 185 -8.31 29.75 -6.97
CA PRO A 185 -7.70 30.72 -7.86
C PRO A 185 -7.38 31.96 -7.03
N SER A 186 -6.07 32.24 -6.87
CA SER A 186 -5.61 33.39 -6.09
C SER A 186 -6.32 34.62 -6.62
N PRO A 187 -6.94 35.45 -5.76
CA PRO A 187 -7.70 36.60 -6.22
C PRO A 187 -6.76 37.49 -7.02
N SER A 188 -6.96 37.52 -8.34
CA SER A 188 -6.06 38.20 -9.27
C SER A 188 -5.99 39.67 -8.90
N SER A 189 -4.85 40.09 -8.35
CA SER A 189 -4.49 41.49 -8.13
C SER A 189 -4.08 42.15 -9.45
N GLY A 190 -4.96 42.04 -10.46
CA GLY A 190 -4.87 42.69 -11.75
C GLY A 190 -6.08 43.59 -11.97
N PRO A 191 -5.91 44.90 -12.18
CA PRO A 191 -7.01 45.79 -12.53
C PRO A 191 -7.71 45.34 -13.81
N PRO A 192 -9.05 45.44 -13.92
CA PRO A 192 -9.75 45.05 -15.13
C PRO A 192 -9.48 46.07 -16.25
N THR A 193 -8.61 45.69 -17.19
CA THR A 193 -8.45 46.43 -18.46
C THR A 193 -9.73 46.31 -19.29
N GLN A 194 -10.59 47.31 -19.18
CA GLN A 194 -11.79 47.43 -19.99
C GLN A 194 -11.41 47.65 -21.46
N SER A 195 -11.79 46.71 -22.33
CA SER A 195 -11.84 46.97 -23.78
C SER A 195 -13.19 47.62 -24.12
N PRO A 196 -13.23 48.73 -24.88
CA PRO A 196 -14.45 49.52 -25.05
C PRO A 196 -15.43 48.87 -26.04
N SER A 197 -16.60 48.47 -25.55
CA SER A 197 -17.76 48.15 -26.40
C SER A 197 -18.68 49.36 -26.53
N THR A 198 -18.95 49.75 -27.76
CA THR A 198 -19.70 50.96 -28.14
C THR A 198 -21.15 50.95 -27.70
N THR A 199 -21.62 52.09 -27.17
CA THR A 199 -23.01 52.29 -26.75
C THR A 199 -23.91 52.72 -27.91
N THR A 200 -25.01 52.01 -28.13
CA THR A 200 -26.17 52.54 -28.88
C THR A 200 -27.46 52.31 -28.10
N LYS A 201 -28.03 53.41 -27.61
CA LYS A 201 -29.39 53.48 -27.04
C LYS A 201 -30.39 53.60 -28.20
N PRO A 202 -31.60 53.04 -28.10
CA PRO A 202 -32.76 53.93 -28.00
C PRO A 202 -33.64 53.69 -26.78
N ASN A 203 -34.42 54.72 -26.46
CA ASN A 203 -35.29 54.80 -25.28
C ASN A 203 -36.74 54.49 -25.69
N ALA A 204 -37.45 53.65 -24.93
CA ALA A 204 -38.92 53.61 -24.99
C ALA A 204 -39.52 53.13 -23.66
N THR A 205 -40.21 54.03 -22.98
CA THR A 205 -41.02 53.77 -21.79
C THR A 205 -42.27 52.99 -22.17
N ASN A 206 -42.76 52.08 -21.31
CA ASN A 206 -44.19 52.05 -20.97
C ASN A 206 -44.52 51.21 -19.72
N THR A 207 -45.48 51.75 -18.96
CA THR A 207 -45.92 51.31 -17.62
C THR A 207 -47.17 50.42 -17.72
N VAL A 208 -47.22 49.24 -17.07
CA VAL A 208 -48.47 48.65 -16.52
C VAL A 208 -48.17 47.78 -15.28
N LYS A 209 -49.00 47.94 -14.23
CA LYS A 209 -49.22 47.04 -13.06
C LYS A 209 -50.71 46.68 -13.10
N PRO A 210 -51.17 45.42 -12.94
CA PRO A 210 -51.25 44.70 -11.64
C PRO A 210 -50.95 43.17 -11.78
N ALA A 211 -51.16 42.25 -10.82
CA ALA A 211 -51.81 42.29 -9.49
C ALA A 211 -51.10 41.36 -8.46
N ILE A 212 -51.82 40.96 -7.40
CA ILE A 212 -51.46 39.90 -6.43
C ILE A 212 -52.63 38.90 -6.38
N THR A 213 -52.37 37.59 -6.34
CA THR A 213 -53.33 36.61 -5.78
C THR A 213 -52.59 35.50 -5.03
N THR A 214 -52.87 35.41 -3.73
CA THR A 214 -52.48 34.33 -2.80
C THR A 214 -53.35 33.10 -3.01
N ILE A 215 -52.88 31.89 -2.68
CA ILE A 215 -53.63 30.82 -1.98
C ILE A 215 -52.66 29.69 -1.60
N ALA A 216 -52.82 29.17 -0.37
CA ALA A 216 -52.26 27.90 0.09
C ALA A 216 -53.41 27.05 0.67
N PRO A 217 -53.36 25.71 0.55
CA PRO A 217 -54.08 24.84 1.49
C PRO A 217 -53.17 23.84 2.23
N GLN A 218 -53.64 23.43 3.41
CA GLN A 218 -53.02 22.51 4.37
C GLN A 218 -53.30 21.01 4.05
N PRO A 219 -52.72 20.04 4.79
CA PRO A 219 -52.67 18.63 4.40
C PRO A 219 -53.95 17.83 4.70
N THR A 220 -54.06 16.67 4.05
CA THR A 220 -55.10 15.65 4.29
C THR A 220 -54.54 14.40 4.97
N TYR A 221 -55.35 13.81 5.85
CA TYR A 221 -55.02 12.61 6.63
C TYR A 221 -55.33 11.30 5.88
N ALA A 222 -54.75 10.21 6.37
CA ALA A 222 -54.91 8.85 5.85
C ALA A 222 -56.33 8.26 6.03
N PRO A 223 -56.59 7.11 5.38
CA PRO A 223 -57.12 5.99 6.17
C PRO A 223 -56.36 4.66 5.95
N SER A 224 -56.39 3.82 6.98
CA SER A 224 -56.00 2.41 6.93
C SER A 224 -57.14 1.54 6.36
N PRO A 225 -56.83 0.34 5.83
CA PRO A 225 -57.57 -0.81 6.35
C PRO A 225 -56.68 -2.03 6.65
N SER A 226 -57.05 -2.73 7.71
CA SER A 226 -56.57 -4.07 8.06
C SER A 226 -57.56 -5.12 7.57
N THR A 227 -57.11 -6.26 7.03
CA THR A 227 -57.48 -7.60 7.55
C THR A 227 -56.86 -8.76 6.76
N ALA A 228 -56.75 -9.90 7.48
CA ALA A 228 -56.66 -11.28 7.00
C ALA A 228 -55.30 -11.89 6.58
N LYS A 229 -55.16 -13.15 7.01
CA LYS A 229 -53.99 -14.03 7.06
C LYS A 229 -54.15 -15.16 6.03
N PRO A 230 -53.07 -15.81 5.57
CA PRO A 230 -53.04 -17.27 5.69
C PRO A 230 -51.76 -17.80 6.35
N THR A 231 -51.90 -18.97 6.99
CA THR A 231 -50.83 -19.66 7.73
C THR A 231 -50.09 -20.63 6.81
N SER A 232 -48.76 -20.73 6.93
CA SER A 232 -48.05 -21.99 6.64
C SER A 232 -46.78 -22.07 7.48
N SER A 233 -46.41 -23.29 7.89
CA SER A 233 -45.43 -23.57 8.94
C SER A 233 -44.48 -24.70 8.52
N VAL A 234 -43.17 -24.44 8.54
CA VAL A 234 -42.11 -25.45 8.38
C VAL A 234 -40.95 -25.09 9.35
N PRO A 235 -40.32 -26.05 10.05
CA PRO A 235 -39.68 -25.76 11.33
C PRO A 235 -38.16 -25.51 11.33
N GLN A 236 -37.72 -24.90 12.42
CA GLN A 236 -36.34 -24.63 12.84
C GLN A 236 -35.64 -25.90 13.38
N PRO A 237 -34.35 -26.16 13.07
CA PRO A 237 -33.54 -27.15 13.76
C PRO A 237 -33.06 -26.65 15.13
N THR A 238 -33.18 -27.48 16.16
CA THR A 238 -32.75 -27.21 17.54
C THR A 238 -31.26 -27.50 17.75
N HIS A 239 -30.58 -26.64 18.52
CA HIS A 239 -29.28 -26.97 19.10
C HIS A 239 -29.46 -27.98 20.25
N ALA A 240 -28.59 -29.00 20.31
CA ALA A 240 -28.48 -29.91 21.44
C ALA A 240 -27.10 -29.75 22.10
N THR A 241 -27.09 -29.55 23.42
CA THR A 241 -25.88 -29.40 24.24
C THR A 241 -25.61 -30.71 24.98
N THR A 242 -24.42 -31.29 24.83
CA THR A 242 -23.94 -32.37 25.71
C THR A 242 -22.43 -32.27 25.99
N THR A 243 -22.07 -32.56 27.23
CA THR A 243 -20.73 -32.80 27.80
C THR A 243 -20.88 -33.88 28.89
N PRO A 244 -19.80 -34.47 29.45
CA PRO A 244 -18.50 -34.90 28.91
C PRO A 244 -18.39 -36.46 29.02
N PRO A 245 -17.22 -37.16 28.96
CA PRO A 245 -16.30 -37.24 30.10
C PRO A 245 -14.80 -37.48 29.73
N SER A 246 -14.01 -37.91 30.71
CA SER A 246 -12.53 -37.88 30.80
C SER A 246 -11.73 -39.08 30.25
N LYS A 247 -10.48 -38.78 29.87
CA LYS A 247 -9.23 -39.60 29.75
C LYS A 247 -9.27 -41.07 30.24
N PRO A 248 -8.66 -41.98 29.45
CA PRO A 248 -7.64 -42.90 29.99
C PRO A 248 -6.26 -42.78 29.30
N THR A 249 -5.26 -43.38 29.93
CA THR A 249 -3.84 -43.32 29.57
C THR A 249 -3.40 -44.57 28.81
N SER A 250 -2.66 -44.45 27.70
CA SER A 250 -1.71 -45.49 27.26
C SER A 250 -0.64 -44.96 26.30
N ARG A 251 0.57 -45.53 26.41
CA ARG A 251 1.76 -45.27 25.58
C ARG A 251 1.89 -46.39 24.54
N PRO A 252 2.18 -46.06 23.28
CA PRO A 252 2.91 -46.97 22.38
C PRO A 252 4.39 -46.58 22.28
N THR A 253 5.25 -47.56 22.03
CA THR A 253 6.71 -47.39 21.91
C THR A 253 7.15 -47.63 20.47
N ILE A 254 7.92 -46.68 19.92
CA ILE A 254 8.90 -46.76 18.81
C ILE A 254 8.71 -47.83 17.72
N SER A 255 8.52 -47.37 16.47
CA SER A 255 9.22 -47.93 15.31
C SER A 255 9.44 -46.85 14.24
N ASN A 256 10.66 -46.76 13.69
CA ASN A 256 11.03 -45.80 12.65
C ASN A 256 10.57 -46.29 11.26
N PRO A 257 9.87 -45.46 10.46
CA PRO A 257 9.79 -45.66 9.02
C PRO A 257 11.12 -45.25 8.37
N LYS A 258 11.78 -46.22 7.73
CA LYS A 258 13.01 -46.03 6.95
C LYS A 258 12.73 -45.17 5.71
N THR A 259 13.58 -44.19 5.45
CA THR A 259 13.50 -43.31 4.26
C THR A 259 13.62 -44.13 2.97
N THR A 260 12.63 -44.02 2.09
CA THR A 260 12.70 -44.48 0.69
C THR A 260 12.65 -43.28 -0.26
N GLN A 261 13.81 -42.94 -0.80
CA GLN A 261 13.99 -41.91 -1.82
C GLN A 261 13.57 -42.47 -3.20
N PRO A 262 12.74 -41.78 -3.99
CA PRO A 262 12.46 -42.19 -5.36
C PRO A 262 13.70 -41.99 -6.24
N SER A 263 14.25 -43.07 -6.78
CA SER A 263 15.29 -43.04 -7.80
C SER A 263 14.69 -42.81 -9.18
N TYR A 264 15.00 -41.70 -9.83
CA TYR A 264 14.75 -41.52 -11.27
C TYR A 264 15.97 -42.01 -12.08
N PRO A 265 15.76 -42.64 -13.25
CA PRO A 265 16.85 -43.24 -14.03
C PRO A 265 17.71 -42.19 -14.75
N THR A 266 19.02 -42.43 -14.72
CA THR A 266 20.02 -41.61 -15.42
C THR A 266 20.24 -42.13 -16.85
N GLN A 267 20.01 -41.30 -17.86
CA GLN A 267 20.62 -41.47 -19.18
C GLN A 267 20.95 -40.08 -19.76
N PRO A 268 22.12 -39.87 -20.39
CA PRO A 268 22.61 -38.53 -20.69
C PRO A 268 22.03 -37.98 -21.99
N LEU A 269 21.55 -36.74 -21.97
CA LEU A 269 21.24 -36.00 -23.19
C LEU A 269 22.52 -35.34 -23.72
N ALA A 270 22.78 -35.50 -25.02
CA ALA A 270 24.05 -35.12 -25.64
C ALA A 270 24.31 -33.60 -25.58
N THR A 271 25.48 -33.23 -25.07
CA THR A 271 25.94 -31.84 -25.02
C THR A 271 26.52 -31.43 -26.37
N THR A 272 25.77 -30.71 -27.20
CA THR A 272 26.36 -29.94 -28.30
C THR A 272 26.83 -28.60 -27.76
N SER A 273 28.12 -28.47 -27.51
CA SER A 273 28.73 -27.17 -27.16
C SER A 273 28.56 -26.15 -28.28
N PRO A 274 28.04 -24.95 -28.01
CA PRO A 274 28.40 -23.77 -28.77
C PRO A 274 29.80 -23.34 -28.33
N THR A 275 30.67 -23.14 -29.31
CA THR A 275 32.06 -22.71 -29.18
C THR A 275 32.23 -21.48 -28.29
N ASP A 276 33.30 -21.46 -27.51
CA ASP A 276 33.87 -20.26 -26.87
C ASP A 276 34.01 -19.10 -27.88
N PRO A 277 33.35 -17.95 -27.65
CA PRO A 277 33.71 -16.68 -28.25
C PRO A 277 34.53 -15.88 -27.24
N THR A 278 35.84 -16.18 -27.22
CA THR A 278 36.93 -15.23 -27.04
C THR A 278 36.53 -13.83 -26.53
N GLN A 279 36.80 -13.61 -25.24
CA GLN A 279 37.29 -12.34 -24.68
C GLN A 279 37.06 -11.08 -25.56
N VAL A 280 35.86 -10.49 -25.49
CA VAL A 280 35.59 -9.18 -26.11
C VAL A 280 36.20 -8.07 -25.24
N PRO A 281 37.29 -7.39 -25.64
CA PRO A 281 37.92 -6.36 -24.82
C PRO A 281 37.12 -5.06 -24.88
N GLY A 282 36.95 -4.37 -23.75
CA GLY A 282 36.56 -2.95 -23.74
C GLY A 282 35.56 -2.52 -22.68
N GLN A 283 34.58 -3.35 -22.31
CA GLN A 283 33.49 -2.87 -21.44
C GLN A 283 33.84 -2.73 -19.95
N CYS A 284 34.81 -3.46 -19.42
CA CYS A 284 35.12 -3.41 -17.98
C CYS A 284 36.06 -2.26 -17.58
N GLY A 285 36.79 -1.65 -18.53
CA GLY A 285 37.81 -0.65 -18.21
C GLY A 285 38.82 -1.16 -17.19
N SER A 286 38.98 -0.42 -16.09
CA SER A 286 39.77 -0.80 -14.90
C SER A 286 38.94 -1.45 -13.78
N CYS A 287 37.65 -1.74 -14.01
CA CYS A 287 36.78 -2.33 -12.99
C CYS A 287 37.08 -3.83 -12.81
N ALA A 288 37.43 -4.22 -11.58
CA ALA A 288 37.58 -5.60 -11.13
C ALA A 288 36.53 -5.93 -10.06
N ASN A 289 35.25 -5.67 -10.36
CA ASN A 289 34.10 -6.10 -9.57
C ASN A 289 32.83 -5.97 -10.44
N CYS A 290 31.74 -5.39 -9.94
CA CYS A 290 30.52 -5.18 -10.70
C CYS A 290 30.50 -3.82 -11.41
N TYR A 291 30.43 -3.80 -12.74
CA TYR A 291 30.47 -2.61 -13.58
C TYR A 291 29.08 -2.20 -14.11
N TYR A 292 28.79 -0.90 -14.14
CA TYR A 292 27.56 -0.35 -14.70
C TYR A 292 27.87 0.67 -15.81
N ALA A 293 27.48 0.34 -17.04
CA ALA A 293 27.95 1.02 -18.24
C ALA A 293 27.35 2.42 -18.47
N SER A 294 26.13 2.71 -18.00
CA SER A 294 25.47 4.00 -18.27
C SER A 294 26.06 5.17 -17.46
N THR A 295 26.71 4.88 -16.34
CA THR A 295 27.39 5.87 -15.48
C THR A 295 28.90 5.65 -15.37
N ASN A 296 29.45 4.66 -16.07
CA ASN A 296 30.87 4.25 -15.99
C ASN A 296 31.31 3.94 -14.55
N ALA A 297 30.43 3.33 -13.75
CA ALA A 297 30.66 3.06 -12.32
C ALA A 297 31.19 1.64 -12.08
N CYS A 298 32.11 1.50 -11.12
CA CYS A 298 32.59 0.22 -10.63
C CYS A 298 32.22 0.04 -9.15
N PHE A 299 31.29 -0.87 -8.86
CA PHE A 299 30.84 -1.19 -7.52
C PHE A 299 31.69 -2.32 -6.95
N ILE A 300 32.65 -1.95 -6.09
CA ILE A 300 33.53 -2.89 -5.39
C ILE A 300 32.79 -3.61 -4.25
N GLY A 301 33.24 -4.82 -3.91
CA GLY A 301 32.70 -5.61 -2.79
C GLY A 301 31.42 -6.41 -3.11
N PHE A 302 30.94 -6.41 -4.36
CA PHE A 302 29.85 -7.29 -4.78
C PHE A 302 30.40 -8.69 -5.08
N PHE A 303 29.55 -9.71 -4.88
CA PHE A 303 29.71 -11.04 -5.46
C PHE A 303 29.12 -11.09 -6.88
N ALA A 304 29.59 -12.05 -7.69
CA ALA A 304 29.08 -12.24 -9.05
C ALA A 304 27.55 -12.43 -9.12
N SER A 305 26.97 -13.12 -8.12
CA SER A 305 25.52 -13.30 -7.98
C SER A 305 24.78 -11.98 -7.70
N GLN A 306 25.29 -11.14 -6.82
CA GLN A 306 24.71 -9.81 -6.53
C GLN A 306 24.79 -8.90 -7.77
N CYS A 307 25.89 -8.98 -8.52
CA CYS A 307 26.02 -8.26 -9.78
C CYS A 307 24.99 -8.72 -10.81
N ALA A 308 24.74 -10.03 -10.90
CA ALA A 308 23.76 -10.62 -11.81
C ALA A 308 22.28 -10.35 -11.42
N MET A 309 22.00 -9.83 -10.23
CA MET A 309 20.64 -9.40 -9.84
C MET A 309 20.16 -8.16 -10.62
N GLN A 310 21.08 -7.39 -11.21
CA GLN A 310 20.76 -6.21 -12.01
C GLN A 310 21.10 -6.49 -13.48
N PRO A 311 20.12 -6.58 -14.39
CA PRO A 311 20.36 -6.98 -15.79
C PRO A 311 21.17 -5.96 -16.61
N LEU A 312 21.36 -4.75 -16.08
CA LEU A 312 22.20 -3.70 -16.68
C LEU A 312 23.64 -3.71 -16.15
N PHE A 313 23.94 -4.53 -15.15
CA PHE A 313 25.25 -4.61 -14.50
C PHE A 313 26.06 -5.77 -15.08
N LYS A 314 27.37 -5.62 -15.17
CA LYS A 314 28.30 -6.60 -15.76
C LYS A 314 29.34 -7.01 -14.73
N TRP A 315 29.45 -8.32 -14.48
CA TRP A 315 30.54 -8.85 -13.67
C TRP A 315 31.87 -8.78 -14.43
N CYS A 316 32.86 -8.11 -13.85
CA CYS A 316 34.18 -7.88 -14.42
C CYS A 316 35.31 -8.60 -13.64
N GLY A 317 34.95 -9.60 -12.85
CA GLY A 317 35.88 -10.41 -12.05
C GLY A 317 35.90 -10.00 -10.56
N PRO A 318 36.43 -10.87 -9.69
CA PRO A 318 36.62 -10.54 -8.27
C PRO A 318 37.66 -9.42 -8.13
N SER A 319 37.54 -8.63 -7.08
CA SER A 319 38.54 -7.61 -6.76
C SER A 319 39.80 -8.26 -6.24
N ASN A 320 40.94 -7.95 -6.87
CA ASN A 320 42.25 -8.33 -6.39
C ASN A 320 42.60 -7.47 -5.15
N VAL A 321 42.25 -7.98 -3.97
CA VAL A 321 42.68 -7.53 -2.64
C VAL A 321 43.21 -8.72 -1.86
#